data_AF-A0A852VJT4-F1
#
_entry.id   AF-A0A852VJT4-F1
#
_cell.length_a   1.000
_cell.length_b   1.000
_cell.length_c   1.000
_cell.angle_alpha   90.00
_cell.angle_beta   90.00
_cell.angle_gamma   90.00
#
_symmetry.space_group_name_H-M   'P 1'
#
loop_
_entity.id
_entity.type
_entity.pdbx_description
1 polymer ?
#
loop_
_entity_poly.entity_id
_entity_poly.type
_entity_poly.pdbx_seq_one_letter_code
_entity_poly.pdbx_strand_id
1 'polypeptide(L)'
;MTQQSAVLLIAFLAGIVVAAVLLGTATRKTLPRCAMGIAALAIPIWVLYFASGQGRSLLATKGFLSAMPEALWFGLTFGVFTAAFFLALGYIFGDAKRRQKPAWAWVIAAFLIPNFIGFILYFLFRGPLLGPCSSCGKPIRGGEAFCSHCGNSQGS
;
A
#
# COMPACT_ATOMS: atom_id res chain seq x y z
N MET A 1 -14.48 0.23 34.95
CA MET A 1 -14.04 -0.21 33.61
C MET A 1 -13.98 -1.72 33.63
N THR A 2 -14.73 -2.39 32.76
CA THR A 2 -14.74 -3.86 32.71
C THR A 2 -13.41 -4.34 32.12
N GLN A 3 -12.90 -5.49 32.55
CA GLN A 3 -11.66 -6.09 32.05
C GLN A 3 -11.61 -6.16 30.50
N GLN A 4 -12.78 -6.28 29.89
CA GLN A 4 -13.01 -6.28 28.45
C GLN A 4 -12.73 -4.93 27.76
N SER A 5 -13.02 -3.80 28.39
CA SER A 5 -12.70 -2.48 27.82
C SER A 5 -11.20 -2.17 27.86
N ALA A 6 -10.48 -2.70 28.85
CA ALA A 6 -9.03 -2.55 28.95
C ALA A 6 -8.29 -3.33 27.87
N VAL A 7 -8.71 -4.58 27.59
CA VAL A 7 -8.12 -5.41 26.53
C VAL A 7 -8.32 -4.79 25.14
N LEU A 8 -9.52 -4.22 24.88
CA LEU A 8 -9.81 -3.51 23.63
C LEU A 8 -8.91 -2.28 23.43
N LEU A 9 -8.69 -1.51 24.50
CA LEU A 9 -7.81 -0.35 24.46
C LEU A 9 -6.35 -0.74 24.20
N ILE A 10 -5.84 -1.77 24.88
CA ILE A 10 -4.46 -2.24 24.69
C ILE A 10 -4.24 -2.74 23.26
N ALA A 11 -5.18 -3.52 22.73
CA ALA A 11 -5.15 -4.01 21.35
C ALA A 11 -5.16 -2.87 20.32
N PHE A 12 -6.04 -1.87 20.52
CA PHE A 12 -6.15 -0.70 19.66
C PHE A 12 -4.85 0.13 19.68
N LEU A 13 -4.30 0.37 20.86
CA LEU A 13 -3.02 1.08 21.03
C LEU A 13 -1.85 0.30 20.42
N ALA A 14 -1.78 -1.03 20.59
CA ALA A 14 -0.77 -1.86 19.98
C ALA A 14 -0.85 -1.84 18.44
N GLY A 15 -2.06 -1.93 17.87
CA GLY A 15 -2.29 -1.81 16.43
C GLY A 15 -1.86 -0.44 15.88
N ILE A 16 -2.12 0.64 16.61
CA ILE A 16 -1.68 2.00 16.24
C ILE A 16 -0.16 2.13 16.31
N VAL A 17 0.49 1.57 17.33
CA VAL A 17 1.95 1.61 17.45
C VAL A 17 2.61 0.84 16.31
N VAL A 18 2.12 -0.37 15.98
CA VAL A 18 2.61 -1.14 14.84
C VAL A 18 2.40 -0.39 13.53
N ALA A 19 1.21 0.20 13.32
CA ALA A 19 0.93 1.02 12.16
C ALA A 19 1.89 2.22 12.08
N ALA A 20 2.10 2.95 13.18
CA ALA A 20 2.98 4.11 13.24
C ALA A 20 4.46 3.76 12.97
N VAL A 21 4.93 2.61 13.46
CA VAL A 21 6.29 2.11 13.21
C VAL A 21 6.47 1.69 11.74
N LEU A 22 5.50 0.97 11.18
CA LEU A 22 5.51 0.58 9.76
C LEU A 22 5.42 1.80 8.83
N LEU A 23 4.61 2.80 9.18
CA LEU A 23 4.53 4.05 8.42
C LEU A 23 5.79 4.92 8.59
N GLY A 24 6.41 4.92 9.78
CA GLY A 24 7.62 5.69 10.05
C GLY A 24 8.85 5.17 9.29
N THR A 25 8.88 3.86 9.01
CA THR A 25 9.94 3.21 8.21
C THR A 25 9.68 3.27 6.70
N ALA A 26 8.43 3.47 6.27
CA ALA A 26 8.07 3.64 4.86
C ALA A 26 8.62 4.96 4.28
N THR A 27 9.61 4.84 3.41
CA THR A 27 10.40 5.93 2.80
C THR A 27 9.55 7.09 2.26
N ARG A 28 9.77 8.29 2.81
CA ARG A 28 8.98 9.53 2.60
C ARG A 28 9.00 10.14 1.19
N LYS A 29 9.77 9.63 0.23
CA LYS A 29 9.99 10.30 -1.08
C LYS A 29 9.13 9.77 -2.23
N THR A 30 8.60 8.55 -2.14
CA THR A 30 7.96 7.88 -3.30
C THR A 30 6.48 7.59 -3.10
N LEU A 31 5.97 7.67 -1.87
CA LEU A 31 4.63 7.22 -1.50
C LEU A 31 3.68 8.40 -1.23
N PRO A 32 2.46 8.43 -1.79
CA PRO A 32 1.52 9.53 -1.57
C PRO A 32 1.00 9.55 -0.13
N ARG A 33 0.90 10.76 0.46
CA ARG A 33 0.45 10.97 1.85
C ARG A 33 -0.95 10.37 2.12
N CYS A 34 -1.83 10.36 1.12
CA CYS A 34 -3.17 9.78 1.25
C CYS A 34 -3.13 8.26 1.44
N ALA A 35 -2.23 7.54 0.76
CA ALA A 35 -2.10 6.09 0.92
C ALA A 35 -1.57 5.70 2.29
N MET A 36 -0.66 6.51 2.86
CA MET A 36 -0.21 6.36 4.24
C MET A 36 -1.38 6.50 5.22
N GLY A 37 -2.20 7.56 5.08
CA GLY A 37 -3.36 7.77 5.95
C GLY A 37 -4.33 6.59 5.94
N ILE A 38 -4.64 6.04 4.77
CA ILE A 38 -5.53 4.88 4.63
C ILE A 38 -4.91 3.63 5.27
N ALA A 39 -3.62 3.37 5.03
CA ALA A 39 -2.92 2.23 5.63
C ALA A 39 -2.84 2.33 7.16
N ALA A 40 -2.65 3.53 7.70
CA ALA A 40 -2.62 3.78 9.14
C ALA A 40 -3.96 3.50 9.82
N LEU A 41 -5.08 3.78 9.13
CA LEU A 41 -6.42 3.56 9.66
C LEU A 41 -6.91 2.12 9.47
N ALA A 42 -6.43 1.40 8.44
CA ALA A 42 -6.88 0.04 8.14
C ALA A 42 -6.63 -0.94 9.31
N ILE A 43 -5.47 -0.87 9.94
CA ILE A 43 -5.09 -1.76 11.07
C ILE A 43 -6.02 -1.56 12.28
N PRO A 44 -6.18 -0.34 12.83
CA PRO A 44 -7.10 -0.13 13.97
C PRO A 44 -8.56 -0.40 13.61
N ILE A 45 -9.00 -0.10 12.37
CA ILE A 45 -10.37 -0.40 11.93
C ILE A 45 -10.65 -1.90 11.96
N TRP A 46 -9.76 -2.73 11.40
CA TRP A 46 -9.93 -4.19 11.40
C TRP A 46 -9.83 -4.79 12.80
N VAL A 47 -8.90 -4.31 13.63
CA VAL A 47 -8.77 -4.75 15.03
C VAL A 47 -10.04 -4.42 15.82
N LEU A 48 -10.61 -3.23 15.68
CA LEU A 48 -11.88 -2.87 16.31
C LEU A 48 -13.05 -3.70 15.79
N TYR A 49 -13.12 -3.95 14.48
CA TYR A 49 -14.17 -4.74 13.86
C TYR A 49 -14.18 -6.18 14.39
N PHE A 50 -13.03 -6.86 14.38
CA PHE A 50 -12.93 -8.24 14.88
C PHE A 50 -13.02 -8.36 16.39
N ALA A 51 -12.62 -7.32 17.12
CA ALA A 51 -12.77 -7.29 18.57
C ALA A 51 -14.21 -6.91 19.02
N SER A 52 -15.02 -6.33 18.13
CA SER A 52 -16.44 -6.05 18.37
C SER A 52 -17.28 -7.34 18.45
N GLY A 53 -18.42 -7.27 19.13
CA GLY A 53 -19.33 -8.42 19.29
C GLY A 53 -19.83 -9.00 17.95
N GLN A 54 -19.89 -8.18 16.90
CA GLN A 54 -20.32 -8.61 15.57
C GLN A 54 -19.24 -9.41 14.82
N GLY A 55 -17.96 -9.05 14.99
CA GLY A 55 -16.85 -9.86 14.48
C GLY A 55 -16.75 -11.21 15.21
N ARG A 56 -16.92 -11.19 16.54
CA ARG A 56 -16.95 -12.41 17.36
C ARG A 56 -18.10 -13.33 16.98
N SER A 57 -19.30 -12.82 16.71
CA SER A 57 -20.42 -13.66 16.28
C SER A 57 -20.21 -14.27 14.90
N LEU A 58 -19.65 -13.52 13.93
CA LEU A 58 -19.29 -14.05 12.60
C LEU A 58 -18.23 -15.18 12.68
N LEU A 59 -17.28 -15.07 13.60
CA LEU A 59 -16.26 -16.10 13.84
C LEU A 59 -16.80 -17.28 14.69
N ALA A 60 -17.74 -17.02 15.60
CA ALA A 60 -18.35 -18.02 16.46
C ALA A 60 -19.26 -19.00 15.70
N THR A 61 -19.93 -18.57 14.63
CA THR A 61 -20.81 -19.44 13.82
C THR A 61 -20.04 -20.58 13.13
N LYS A 62 -18.69 -20.51 13.04
CA LYS A 62 -17.86 -21.57 12.44
C LYS A 62 -17.20 -22.53 13.45
N GLY A 63 -17.49 -22.42 14.74
CA GLY A 63 -16.97 -23.35 15.77
C GLY A 63 -15.45 -23.31 15.99
N PHE A 64 -14.73 -22.38 15.36
CA PHE A 64 -13.26 -22.39 15.32
C PHE A 64 -12.59 -21.49 16.37
N LEU A 65 -13.25 -20.43 16.89
CA LEU A 65 -12.54 -19.34 17.61
C LEU A 65 -13.37 -18.72 18.74
N SER A 66 -13.46 -19.40 19.89
CA SER A 66 -14.07 -18.86 21.12
C SER A 66 -13.07 -18.12 22.03
N ALA A 67 -11.77 -18.16 21.70
CA ALA A 67 -10.73 -17.52 22.50
C ALA A 67 -10.40 -16.10 21.97
N MET A 68 -10.52 -15.10 22.85
CA MET A 68 -10.08 -13.70 22.64
C MET A 68 -8.75 -13.50 21.89
N PRO A 69 -7.67 -14.28 22.11
CA PRO A 69 -6.42 -14.09 21.36
C PRO A 69 -6.57 -14.31 19.85
N GLU A 70 -7.41 -15.24 19.43
CA GLU A 70 -7.50 -15.63 18.01
C GLU A 70 -8.15 -14.54 17.15
N ALA A 71 -9.26 -13.95 17.63
CA ALA A 71 -9.91 -12.84 16.93
C ALA A 71 -8.97 -11.62 16.77
N LEU A 72 -8.07 -11.42 17.73
CA LEU A 72 -7.07 -10.36 17.66
C LEU A 72 -6.03 -10.63 16.58
N TRP A 73 -5.55 -11.87 16.48
CA TRP A 73 -4.66 -12.31 15.41
C TRP A 73 -5.29 -12.15 14.03
N PHE A 74 -6.56 -12.52 13.86
CA PHE A 74 -7.28 -12.28 12.61
C PHE A 74 -7.39 -10.79 12.29
N GLY A 75 -7.74 -9.95 13.25
CA GLY A 75 -7.80 -8.49 13.02
C GLY A 75 -6.44 -7.88 12.65
N LEU A 76 -5.36 -8.32 13.29
CA LEU A 76 -4.02 -7.84 12.99
C LEU A 76 -3.57 -8.28 11.59
N THR A 77 -3.73 -9.56 11.25
CA THR A 77 -3.33 -10.10 9.94
C THR A 77 -4.09 -9.44 8.80
N PHE A 78 -5.42 -9.35 8.88
CA PHE A 78 -6.25 -8.64 7.89
C PHE A 78 -5.93 -7.15 7.83
N GLY A 79 -5.68 -6.52 8.98
CA GLY A 79 -5.27 -5.12 9.06
C GLY A 79 -3.95 -4.86 8.33
N VAL A 80 -2.93 -5.67 8.61
CA VAL A 80 -1.60 -5.59 7.97
C VAL A 80 -1.69 -5.87 6.49
N PHE A 81 -2.46 -6.89 6.09
CA PHE A 81 -2.67 -7.22 4.68
C PHE A 81 -3.33 -6.07 3.92
N THR A 82 -4.39 -5.50 4.47
CA THR A 82 -5.10 -4.37 3.88
C THR A 82 -4.20 -3.14 3.81
N ALA A 83 -3.43 -2.85 4.87
CA ALA A 83 -2.46 -1.76 4.88
C ALA A 83 -1.39 -1.94 3.80
N ALA A 84 -0.80 -3.13 3.69
CA ALA A 84 0.20 -3.46 2.67
C ALA A 84 -0.37 -3.30 1.26
N PHE A 85 -1.62 -3.72 1.03
CA PHE A 85 -2.30 -3.58 -0.25
C PHE A 85 -2.46 -2.10 -0.66
N PHE A 86 -2.97 -1.25 0.23
CA PHE A 86 -3.12 0.18 -0.06
C PHE A 86 -1.77 0.90 -0.20
N LEU A 87 -0.75 0.52 0.57
CA LEU A 87 0.61 1.02 0.38
C LEU A 87 1.15 0.64 -1.00
N ALA A 88 0.92 -0.59 -1.46
CA ALA A 88 1.32 -1.03 -2.79
C ALA A 88 0.60 -0.27 -3.91
N LEU A 89 -0.70 0.02 -3.77
CA LEU A 89 -1.43 0.88 -4.72
C LEU A 89 -0.86 2.31 -4.75
N GLY A 90 -0.56 2.88 -3.57
CA GLY A 90 0.09 4.19 -3.46
C GLY A 90 1.47 4.21 -4.13
N TYR A 91 2.23 3.12 -3.99
CA TYR A 91 3.51 2.94 -4.67
C TYR A 91 3.36 2.93 -6.19
N ILE A 92 2.40 2.17 -6.72
CA ILE A 92 2.11 2.12 -8.16
C ILE A 92 1.77 3.51 -8.68
N PHE A 93 0.91 4.26 -7.97
CA PHE A 93 0.56 5.62 -8.35
C PHE A 93 1.78 6.54 -8.43
N GLY A 94 2.61 6.52 -7.38
CA GLY A 94 3.83 7.33 -7.30
C GLY A 94 4.87 6.96 -8.37
N ASP A 95 5.08 5.66 -8.61
CA ASP A 95 6.03 5.18 -9.61
C ASP A 95 5.54 5.41 -11.04
N ALA A 96 4.25 5.23 -11.33
CA ALA A 96 3.67 5.53 -12.63
C ALA A 96 3.75 7.02 -12.97
N LYS A 97 3.51 7.90 -11.99
CA LYS A 97 3.65 9.36 -12.15
C LYS A 97 5.09 9.75 -12.49
N ARG A 98 6.11 9.13 -11.87
CA ARG A 98 7.52 9.36 -12.22
C ARG A 98 7.89 8.88 -13.62
N ARG A 99 7.18 7.87 -14.14
CA ARG A 99 7.41 7.30 -15.47
C ARG A 99 6.52 7.90 -16.56
N GLN A 100 5.81 9.00 -16.27
CA GLN A 100 4.90 9.68 -17.20
C GLN A 100 3.83 8.73 -17.82
N LYS A 101 3.50 7.62 -17.13
CA LYS A 101 2.41 6.72 -17.51
C LYS A 101 1.12 7.18 -16.82
N PRO A 102 -0.07 6.92 -17.40
CA PRO A 102 -1.34 7.28 -16.78
C PRO A 102 -1.51 6.52 -15.46
N ALA A 103 -1.18 7.18 -14.34
CA ALA A 103 -1.09 6.54 -13.03
C ALA A 103 -2.43 5.96 -12.56
N TRP A 104 -3.52 6.66 -12.85
CA TRP A 104 -4.87 6.25 -12.49
C TRP A 104 -5.27 4.92 -13.16
N ALA A 105 -4.93 4.74 -14.45
CA ALA A 105 -5.24 3.51 -15.19
C ALA A 105 -4.54 2.29 -14.58
N TRP A 106 -3.27 2.44 -14.18
CA TRP A 106 -2.51 1.36 -13.54
C TRP A 106 -3.00 1.02 -12.13
N VAL A 107 -3.44 2.03 -11.36
CA VAL A 107 -4.07 1.79 -10.05
C VAL A 107 -5.39 1.05 -10.19
N ILE A 108 -6.23 1.45 -11.15
CA ILE A 108 -7.50 0.75 -11.44
C ILE A 108 -7.23 -0.68 -11.88
N ALA A 109 -6.26 -0.91 -12.77
CA ALA A 109 -5.88 -2.24 -13.19
C ALA A 109 -5.37 -3.09 -12.01
N ALA A 110 -4.54 -2.53 -11.14
CA ALA A 110 -4.05 -3.23 -9.93
C ALA A 110 -5.17 -3.55 -8.93
N PHE A 111 -6.22 -2.73 -8.86
CA PHE A 111 -7.35 -2.92 -7.97
C PHE A 111 -8.40 -3.91 -8.52
N LEU A 112 -8.72 -3.81 -9.81
CA LEU A 112 -9.81 -4.57 -10.43
C LEU A 112 -9.39 -6.01 -10.78
N ILE A 113 -8.11 -6.22 -11.10
CA ILE A 113 -7.61 -7.54 -11.45
C ILE A 113 -7.31 -8.33 -10.15
N PRO A 114 -8.03 -9.42 -9.87
CA PRO A 114 -7.88 -10.18 -8.63
C PRO A 114 -6.56 -10.95 -8.56
N ASN A 115 -6.29 -11.56 -7.41
CA ASN A 115 -5.13 -12.44 -7.18
C ASN A 115 -3.76 -11.78 -7.39
N PHE A 116 -3.65 -10.47 -7.13
CA PHE A 116 -2.43 -9.69 -7.35
C PHE A 116 -1.91 -9.66 -8.78
N ILE A 117 -2.66 -10.20 -9.75
CA ILE A 117 -2.23 -10.23 -11.15
C ILE A 117 -2.05 -8.80 -11.67
N GLY A 118 -2.90 -7.86 -11.26
CA GLY A 118 -2.75 -6.45 -11.64
C GLY A 118 -1.45 -5.80 -11.16
N PHE A 119 -0.95 -6.18 -9.97
CA PHE A 119 0.36 -5.74 -9.48
C PHE A 119 1.49 -6.32 -10.33
N ILE A 120 1.43 -7.63 -10.61
CA ILE A 120 2.42 -8.32 -11.43
C ILE A 120 2.46 -7.70 -12.84
N LEU A 121 1.29 -7.45 -13.43
CA LEU A 121 1.15 -6.83 -14.75
C LEU A 121 1.82 -5.45 -14.78
N TYR A 122 1.62 -4.62 -13.75
CA TYR A 122 2.28 -3.32 -13.65
C TYR A 122 3.81 -3.44 -13.68
N PHE A 123 4.37 -4.37 -12.89
CA PHE A 123 5.82 -4.59 -12.85
C PHE A 123 6.38 -5.11 -14.17
N LEU A 124 5.62 -5.96 -14.88
CA LEU A 124 6.02 -6.48 -16.19
C LEU A 124 6.04 -5.37 -17.26
N PHE A 125 5.06 -4.46 -17.25
CA PHE A 125 4.96 -3.34 -18.20
C PHE A 125 5.71 -2.07 -17.76
N ARG A 126 6.59 -2.20 -16.75
CA ARG A 126 7.36 -1.10 -16.20
C ARG A 126 8.49 -0.70 -17.15
N GLY A 127 8.22 0.28 -18.01
CA GLY A 127 9.23 0.90 -18.88
C GLY A 127 10.23 1.78 -18.13
N PRO A 128 11.39 2.15 -18.71
CA PRO A 128 12.47 2.92 -18.07
C PRO A 128 12.03 4.28 -17.51
N LEU A 129 12.78 4.82 -16.54
CA LEU A 129 12.53 6.18 -16.04
C LEU A 129 12.90 7.20 -17.12
N LEU A 130 12.11 8.27 -17.23
CA LEU A 130 12.40 9.36 -18.14
C LEU A 130 13.27 10.40 -17.42
N GLY A 131 14.38 10.79 -18.04
CA GLY A 131 15.28 11.84 -17.58
C GLY A 131 15.27 13.03 -18.53
N PRO A 132 15.59 14.25 -18.07
CA PRO A 132 15.71 15.41 -18.94
C PRO A 132 16.93 15.28 -19.87
N CYS A 133 16.78 15.68 -21.13
CA CYS A 133 17.89 15.83 -22.07
C CYS A 133 18.82 16.96 -21.62
N SER A 134 20.15 16.77 -21.72
CA SER A 134 21.15 17.77 -21.29
C SER A 134 21.20 18.98 -22.22
N SER A 135 20.80 18.82 -23.48
CA SER A 135 20.82 19.88 -24.50
C SER A 135 19.49 20.61 -24.64
N CYS A 136 18.35 19.90 -24.61
CA CYS A 136 17.04 20.50 -24.88
C CYS A 136 16.03 20.44 -23.72
N GLY A 137 16.35 19.74 -22.62
CA GLY A 137 15.47 19.62 -21.45
C GLY A 137 14.22 18.75 -21.64
N LYS A 138 13.93 18.24 -22.84
CA LYS A 138 12.80 17.34 -23.09
C LYS A 138 13.02 15.97 -22.44
N PRO A 139 11.95 15.27 -22.01
CA PRO A 139 12.07 13.97 -21.35
C PRO A 139 12.45 12.89 -22.36
N ILE A 140 13.55 12.18 -22.10
CA ILE A 140 14.02 11.03 -22.88
C ILE A 140 14.04 9.78 -22.00
N ARG A 141 14.04 8.58 -22.59
CA ARG A 141 14.23 7.36 -21.79
C ARG A 141 15.70 7.24 -21.38
N GLY A 142 15.96 6.81 -20.15
CA GLY A 142 17.32 6.51 -19.71
C GLY A 142 17.95 5.37 -20.53
N GLY A 143 19.18 5.58 -21.00
CA GLY A 143 19.94 4.61 -21.80
C GLY A 143 19.90 4.83 -23.32
N GLU A 144 19.20 5.85 -23.81
CA GLU A 144 19.24 6.22 -25.23
C GLU A 144 20.49 7.05 -25.54
N ALA A 145 21.33 6.60 -26.49
CA ALA A 145 22.57 7.29 -26.87
C ALA A 145 22.36 8.65 -27.55
N PHE A 146 21.18 8.85 -28.15
CA PHE A 146 20.80 10.07 -28.85
C PHE A 146 19.39 10.50 -28.44
N CYS A 147 19.16 11.82 -28.36
CA CYS A 147 17.84 12.35 -28.06
C CYS A 147 16.89 12.25 -29.26
N SER A 148 15.73 11.61 -29.10
CA SER A 148 14.67 11.50 -30.12
C SER A 148 14.03 12.84 -30.53
N HIS A 149 14.27 13.93 -29.78
CA HIS A 149 13.72 15.25 -30.07
C HIS A 149 14.71 16.22 -30.71
N CYS A 150 15.99 16.20 -30.31
CA CYS A 150 16.99 17.15 -30.82
C CYS A 150 18.19 16.49 -31.53
N GLY A 151 18.30 15.17 -31.53
CA GLY A 151 19.39 14.44 -32.19
C GLY A 151 20.75 14.49 -31.49
N ASN A 152 20.93 15.31 -30.45
CA ASN A 152 22.20 15.37 -29.72
C ASN A 152 22.49 14.07 -28.96
N SER A 153 23.77 13.72 -28.90
CA SER A 153 24.26 12.58 -28.13
C SER A 153 24.09 12.82 -26.63
N GLN A 154 23.47 11.87 -25.96
CA GLN A 154 23.27 11.87 -24.51
C GLN A 154 24.39 11.00 -23.91
N GLY A 155 25.52 11.63 -23.60
CA GLY A 155 26.65 10.95 -22.98
C GLY A 155 26.24 10.31 -21.65
N SER A 156 26.50 9.01 -21.52
CA SER A 156 26.58 8.31 -20.24
C SER A 156 27.85 8.70 -19.50
#